data_AF-A0A938NVE1-F1
#
_entry.id   AF-A0A938NVE1-F1
#
_cell.length_a   1.000
_cell.length_b   1.000
_cell.length_c   1.000
_cell.angle_alpha   90.00
_cell.angle_beta   90.00
_cell.angle_gamma   90.00
#
_symmetry.space_group_name_H-M   'P 1'
#
loop_
_entity.id
_entity.type
_entity.pdbx_description
1 polymer ?
#
loop_
_entity_poly.entity_id
_entity_poly.type
_entity_poly.pdbx_seq_one_letter_code
_entity_poly.pdbx_strand_id
1 'polypeptide(L)'
;QWKCVISTNALGMGIDKPDIRFIIHTQIPQSPIHYYQEIGRAGRDNQPSYIILFYNPEDKKLPEAFIEGGRPAISKYEKVITAVKSEMLGERDLMKRTNLKQTQIRVIKADLMEQKIIREVTVGRSKKFEYITGAPQLNTKAFEELRASKTRDLEKMIEYVETTQSRMKYLCDYLGDSSTHSYNNCDNTGLKKIIVSVNDEWSQKLQEFREDYFPVLEVETRGTNLINGVAASYYGVSNVGSALHRSKYENGGDFPDFLLRLILKAFRKKYGQEKFDLILYVPPTKSGELVKNFAVKVSQVLKFPISHNLVKQRTTSEQKVFENGYLKSDNVKDAFLIRTPDEVRGKSILLIDDIFDSGATIKEIGRYLSNLGALKIAPLVIARTVGGDLV
;
A
#
# COMPACT_ATOMS: atom_id res chain seq x y z
N GLN A 1 -8.96 -27.48 11.66
CA GLN A 1 -7.75 -27.71 10.84
C GLN A 1 -7.88 -26.86 9.58
N TRP A 2 -6.88 -26.05 9.25
CA TRP A 2 -6.88 -25.22 8.05
C TRP A 2 -6.52 -26.06 6.83
N LYS A 3 -7.26 -25.93 5.73
CA LYS A 3 -7.01 -26.67 4.48
C LYS A 3 -5.86 -26.07 3.65
N CYS A 4 -5.58 -24.79 3.83
CA CYS A 4 -4.50 -24.07 3.18
C CYS A 4 -3.98 -22.95 4.10
N VAL A 5 -2.78 -22.47 3.80
CA VAL A 5 -2.19 -21.29 4.44
C VAL A 5 -1.79 -20.34 3.32
N ILE A 6 -2.15 -19.06 3.47
CA ILE A 6 -1.74 -17.98 2.57
C ILE A 6 -0.56 -17.28 3.23
N SER A 7 0.57 -17.19 2.53
CA SER A 7 1.79 -16.64 3.10
C SER A 7 2.64 -15.91 2.07
N THR A 8 3.41 -14.94 2.54
CA THR A 8 4.57 -14.42 1.80
C THR A 8 5.78 -15.33 2.02
N ASN A 9 6.87 -15.07 1.30
CA ASN A 9 8.13 -15.81 1.39
C ASN A 9 8.70 -15.88 2.83
N ALA A 10 8.30 -14.97 3.72
CA ALA A 10 8.71 -14.93 5.12
C ALA A 10 8.31 -16.18 5.92
N LEU A 11 7.24 -16.89 5.53
CA LEU A 11 6.83 -18.12 6.22
C LEU A 11 7.71 -19.32 5.80
N GLY A 12 8.38 -19.23 4.65
CA GLY A 12 9.12 -20.35 4.06
C GLY A 12 10.17 -20.93 5.00
N MET A 13 11.01 -20.13 5.65
CA MET A 13 12.21 -20.65 6.34
C MET A 13 11.96 -21.60 7.54
N GLY A 14 10.72 -21.81 7.99
CA GLY A 14 10.42 -22.65 9.16
C GLY A 14 9.27 -23.67 9.03
N ILE A 15 8.60 -23.78 7.87
CA ILE A 15 7.58 -24.82 7.71
C ILE A 15 8.25 -26.17 7.46
N ASP A 16 8.17 -27.05 8.45
CA ASP A 16 8.49 -28.47 8.32
C ASP A 16 7.22 -29.31 8.40
N LYS A 17 6.48 -29.33 7.28
CA LYS A 17 5.28 -30.16 7.11
C LYS A 17 5.53 -31.10 5.93
N PRO A 18 5.70 -32.41 6.14
CA PRO A 18 6.14 -33.31 5.08
C PRO A 18 5.05 -33.58 4.03
N ASP A 19 3.79 -33.43 4.42
CA ASP A 19 2.59 -33.78 3.65
C ASP A 19 1.93 -32.59 2.95
N ILE A 20 2.71 -31.60 2.50
CA ILE A 20 2.18 -30.50 1.68
C ILE A 20 1.83 -31.01 0.28
N ARG A 21 0.53 -31.03 -0.04
CA ARG A 21 -0.02 -31.56 -1.30
C ARG A 21 -0.09 -30.57 -2.45
N PHE A 22 -0.05 -29.28 -2.16
CA PHE A 22 0.01 -28.29 -3.21
C PHE A 22 0.72 -27.02 -2.75
N ILE A 23 1.33 -26.34 -3.72
CA ILE A 23 1.83 -24.97 -3.59
C ILE A 23 1.29 -24.20 -4.78
N ILE A 24 0.66 -23.06 -4.50
CA ILE A 24 0.10 -22.17 -5.51
C ILE A 24 0.81 -20.83 -5.40
N HIS A 25 1.55 -20.47 -6.43
CA HIS A 25 2.13 -19.15 -6.61
C HIS A 25 1.15 -18.27 -7.37
N THR A 26 0.67 -17.22 -6.71
CA THR A 26 -0.19 -16.20 -7.34
C THR A 26 0.60 -15.04 -7.93
N GLN A 27 1.93 -15.07 -7.82
CA GLN A 27 2.86 -14.09 -8.36
C GLN A 27 4.14 -14.81 -8.79
N ILE A 28 4.81 -14.29 -9.83
CA ILE A 28 6.08 -14.83 -10.29
C ILE A 28 7.16 -14.64 -9.21
N PRO A 29 7.91 -15.70 -8.84
CA PRO A 29 9.07 -15.61 -7.96
C PRO A 29 10.17 -14.70 -8.52
N GLN A 30 11.11 -14.30 -7.66
CA GLN A 30 12.21 -13.40 -8.04
C GLN A 30 13.26 -14.07 -8.94
N SER A 31 13.42 -15.39 -8.84
CA SER A 31 14.36 -16.17 -9.66
C SER A 31 14.00 -17.66 -9.66
N PRO A 32 14.54 -18.45 -10.61
CA PRO A 32 14.38 -19.90 -10.60
C PRO A 32 14.89 -20.57 -9.31
N ILE A 33 15.93 -20.03 -8.68
CA ILE A 33 16.46 -20.55 -7.40
C ILE A 33 15.43 -20.40 -6.29
N HIS A 34 14.85 -19.21 -6.14
CA HIS A 34 13.82 -18.96 -5.13
C HIS A 34 12.61 -19.86 -5.35
N TYR A 35 12.17 -19.96 -6.60
CA TYR A 35 11.07 -20.85 -6.96
C TYR A 35 11.37 -22.31 -6.59
N TYR A 36 12.55 -22.83 -6.94
CA TYR A 36 12.95 -24.20 -6.61
C TYR A 36 12.93 -24.47 -5.10
N GLN A 37 13.44 -23.54 -4.30
CA GLN A 37 13.41 -23.64 -2.83
C GLN A 37 11.99 -23.62 -2.27
N GLU A 38 11.10 -22.82 -2.86
CA GLU A 38 9.70 -22.73 -2.44
C GLU A 38 8.92 -24.00 -2.77
N ILE A 39 9.06 -24.52 -3.98
CA ILE A 39 8.33 -25.72 -4.43
C ILE A 39 8.83 -27.00 -3.75
N GLY A 40 10.12 -27.05 -3.36
CA GLY A 40 10.74 -28.17 -2.62
C GLY A 40 10.19 -28.40 -1.20
N ARG A 41 9.17 -27.64 -0.79
CA ARG A 41 8.42 -27.84 0.45
C ARG A 41 7.29 -28.85 0.30
N ALA A 42 6.79 -29.03 -0.92
CA ALA A 42 5.75 -30.00 -1.20
C ALA A 42 6.33 -31.42 -1.28
N GLY A 43 5.54 -32.43 -0.90
CA GLY A 43 5.88 -33.82 -1.22
C GLY A 43 7.11 -34.39 -0.52
N ARG A 44 7.49 -33.90 0.67
CA ARG A 44 8.65 -34.47 1.41
C ARG A 44 8.37 -35.87 1.97
N ASP A 45 7.11 -36.26 2.05
CA ASP A 45 6.65 -37.63 2.28
C ASP A 45 6.69 -38.52 1.03
N ASN A 46 7.26 -38.03 -0.08
CA ASN A 46 7.35 -38.68 -1.39
C ASN A 46 5.98 -39.00 -2.03
N GLN A 47 4.89 -38.43 -1.52
CA GLN A 47 3.58 -38.56 -2.15
C GLN A 47 3.37 -37.49 -3.22
N PRO A 48 2.55 -37.77 -4.26
CA PRO A 48 2.27 -36.80 -5.31
C PRO A 48 1.78 -35.45 -4.75
N SER A 49 2.34 -34.38 -5.30
CA SER A 49 1.98 -33.01 -4.96
C SER A 49 1.92 -32.14 -6.22
N TYR A 50 1.10 -31.10 -6.17
CA TYR A 50 0.86 -30.20 -7.29
C TYR A 50 1.53 -28.84 -7.07
N ILE A 51 2.30 -28.40 -8.05
CA ILE A 51 2.89 -27.07 -8.07
C ILE A 51 2.19 -26.28 -9.17
N ILE A 52 1.56 -25.16 -8.80
CA ILE A 52 0.80 -24.32 -9.71
C ILE A 52 1.36 -22.90 -9.64
N LEU A 53 1.83 -22.39 -10.77
CA LEU A 53 2.24 -21.00 -10.92
C LEU A 53 1.27 -20.28 -11.84
N PHE A 54 0.53 -19.31 -11.30
CA PHE A 54 -0.23 -18.37 -12.12
C PHE A 54 0.70 -17.32 -12.70
N TYR A 55 0.55 -17.06 -13.99
CA TYR A 55 1.32 -16.06 -14.69
C TYR A 55 0.48 -15.33 -15.73
N ASN A 56 0.57 -14.02 -15.70
CA ASN A 56 0.19 -13.10 -16.74
C ASN A 56 1.45 -12.36 -17.22
N PRO A 57 1.65 -12.10 -18.53
CA PRO A 57 2.75 -11.27 -19.01
C PRO A 57 2.91 -9.91 -18.31
N GLU A 58 1.81 -9.36 -17.78
CA GLU A 58 1.79 -8.12 -17.00
C GLU A 58 2.39 -8.26 -15.60
N ASP A 59 2.51 -9.49 -15.06
CA ASP A 59 3.02 -9.76 -13.71
C ASP A 59 4.49 -9.39 -13.54
N LYS A 60 5.24 -9.23 -14.64
CA LYS A 60 6.65 -8.79 -14.59
C LYS A 60 6.82 -7.33 -14.14
N LYS A 61 5.79 -6.49 -14.33
CA LYS A 61 5.86 -5.05 -14.02
C LYS A 61 6.14 -4.78 -12.54
N LEU A 62 5.58 -5.59 -11.65
CA LEU A 62 5.77 -5.42 -10.21
C LEU A 62 7.20 -5.80 -9.77
N PRO A 63 7.75 -6.98 -10.11
CA PRO A 63 9.17 -7.29 -9.92
C PRO A 63 10.11 -6.26 -10.56
N GLU A 64 9.86 -5.84 -11.81
CA GLU A 64 10.65 -4.79 -12.49
C GLU A 64 10.67 -3.50 -11.66
N ALA A 65 9.50 -3.02 -11.22
CA ALA A 65 9.40 -1.84 -10.35
C ALA A 65 10.13 -2.02 -9.00
N PHE A 66 10.10 -3.22 -8.41
CA PHE A 66 10.87 -3.50 -7.19
C PHE A 66 12.38 -3.55 -7.43
N ILE A 67 12.83 -4.00 -8.60
CA ILE A 67 14.25 -4.00 -8.98
C ILE A 67 14.75 -2.58 -9.22
N GLU A 68 13.98 -1.79 -9.97
CA GLU A 68 14.27 -0.38 -10.23
C GLU A 68 14.28 0.43 -8.92
N GLY A 69 13.23 0.27 -8.11
CA GLY A 69 13.03 0.93 -6.82
C GLY A 69 13.80 0.30 -5.64
N GLY A 70 14.56 -0.77 -5.87
CA GLY A 70 15.26 -1.53 -4.82
C GLY A 70 16.32 -0.71 -4.07
N ARG A 71 16.81 0.37 -4.69
CA ARG A 71 17.56 1.44 -4.03
C ARG A 71 17.00 2.80 -4.45
N PRO A 72 17.09 3.82 -3.57
CA PRO A 72 16.68 5.17 -3.95
C PRO A 72 17.47 5.70 -5.16
N ALA A 73 16.85 6.58 -5.96
CA ALA A 73 17.55 7.25 -7.06
C ALA A 73 18.73 8.09 -6.54
N ILE A 74 19.78 8.26 -7.36
CA ILE A 74 21.00 9.01 -7.00
C ILE A 74 20.66 10.43 -6.52
N SER A 75 19.71 11.10 -7.17
CA SER A 75 19.22 12.42 -6.76
C SER A 75 18.68 12.46 -5.32
N LYS A 76 18.19 11.34 -4.77
CA LYS A 76 17.78 11.22 -3.36
C LYS A 76 18.99 11.12 -2.42
N TYR A 77 20.06 10.44 -2.82
CA TYR A 77 21.32 10.44 -2.07
C TYR A 77 21.91 11.85 -2.03
N GLU A 78 21.94 12.55 -3.15
CA GLU A 78 22.42 13.93 -3.24
C GLU A 78 21.64 14.89 -2.34
N LYS A 79 20.30 14.73 -2.25
CA LYS A 79 19.47 15.47 -1.30
C LYS A 79 19.88 15.24 0.14
N VAL A 80 20.14 13.99 0.52
CA VAL A 80 20.59 13.64 1.88
C VAL A 80 21.99 14.19 2.15
N ILE A 81 22.94 14.00 1.22
CA ILE A 81 24.31 14.54 1.32
C ILE A 81 24.28 16.06 1.48
N THR A 82 23.50 16.76 0.66
CA THR A 82 23.34 18.22 0.75
C THR A 82 22.77 18.63 2.10
N ALA A 83 21.76 17.92 2.62
CA ALA A 83 21.16 18.22 3.91
C ALA A 83 22.17 18.07 5.08
N VAL A 84 22.95 16.99 5.10
CA VAL A 84 23.96 16.77 6.16
C VAL A 84 25.22 17.62 6.03
N LYS A 85 25.51 18.14 4.83
CA LYS A 85 26.57 19.13 4.61
C LYS A 85 26.22 20.48 5.22
N SER A 86 24.93 20.85 5.23
CA SER A 86 24.47 22.12 5.80
C SER A 86 24.43 22.08 7.33
N GLU A 87 23.97 20.98 7.92
CA GLU A 87 23.82 20.85 9.37
C GLU A 87 23.76 19.39 9.83
N MET A 88 24.04 19.15 11.12
CA MET A 88 23.90 17.81 11.72
C MET A 88 22.43 17.49 11.99
N LEU A 89 21.91 16.47 11.29
CA LEU A 89 20.49 16.12 11.31
C LEU A 89 20.23 14.73 11.90
N GLY A 90 19.14 14.60 12.64
CA GLY A 90 18.59 13.29 13.01
C GLY A 90 17.80 12.67 11.86
N GLU A 91 17.42 11.40 11.98
CA GLU A 91 16.64 10.69 10.95
C GLU A 91 15.30 11.40 10.64
N ARG A 92 14.59 11.87 11.68
CA ARG A 92 13.33 12.60 11.52
C ARG A 92 13.52 13.91 10.74
N ASP A 93 14.56 14.66 11.05
CA ASP A 93 14.81 15.95 10.41
C ASP A 93 15.27 15.76 8.96
N LEU A 94 16.06 14.71 8.68
CA LEU A 94 16.38 14.30 7.31
C LEU A 94 15.12 13.96 6.51
N MET A 95 14.20 13.16 7.07
CA MET A 95 12.94 12.84 6.40
C MET A 95 12.15 14.11 6.06
N LYS A 96 12.04 15.05 6.99
CA LYS A 96 11.35 16.32 6.78
C LYS A 96 12.03 17.18 5.73
N ARG A 97 13.35 17.33 5.81
CA ARG A 97 14.14 18.19 4.92
C ARG A 97 14.17 17.68 3.48
N THR A 98 14.18 16.36 3.30
CA THR A 98 14.33 15.72 1.99
C THR A 98 13.01 15.26 1.38
N ASN A 99 11.92 15.25 2.16
CA ASN A 99 10.63 14.63 1.80
C ASN A 99 10.81 13.18 1.32
N LEU A 100 11.59 12.39 2.07
CA LEU A 100 11.83 10.98 1.78
C LEU A 100 11.17 10.07 2.81
N LYS A 101 10.88 8.83 2.40
CA LYS A 101 10.37 7.77 3.28
C LYS A 101 11.44 7.33 4.27
N GLN A 102 10.99 6.80 5.41
CA GLN A 102 11.89 6.29 6.43
C GLN A 102 12.78 5.16 5.89
N THR A 103 12.21 4.25 5.11
CA THR A 103 12.94 3.14 4.47
C THR A 103 14.03 3.66 3.54
N GLN A 104 13.74 4.67 2.73
CA GLN A 104 14.71 5.31 1.83
C GLN A 104 15.84 6.00 2.60
N ILE A 105 15.51 6.75 3.65
CA ILE A 105 16.52 7.39 4.51
C ILE A 105 17.43 6.37 5.17
N ARG A 106 16.90 5.24 5.63
CA ARG A 106 17.70 4.18 6.26
C ARG A 106 18.66 3.53 5.27
N VAL A 107 18.20 3.20 4.06
CA VAL A 107 19.06 2.64 3.00
C VAL A 107 20.16 3.65 2.63
N ILE A 108 19.79 4.90 2.34
CA ILE A 108 20.76 5.94 1.96
C ILE A 108 21.81 6.13 3.06
N LYS A 109 21.39 6.25 4.32
CA LYS A 109 22.33 6.42 5.42
C LYS A 109 23.29 5.24 5.56
N ALA A 110 22.79 4.01 5.47
CA ALA A 110 23.61 2.81 5.58
C ALA A 110 24.72 2.81 4.52
N ASP A 111 24.35 3.06 3.27
CA ASP A 111 25.30 3.13 2.15
C ASP A 111 26.30 4.29 2.30
N LEU A 112 25.84 5.48 2.69
CA LEU A 112 26.70 6.65 2.87
C LEU A 112 27.70 6.45 4.03
N MET A 113 27.29 5.71 5.08
CA MET A 113 28.18 5.36 6.19
C MET A 113 29.21 4.31 5.77
N GLU A 114 28.80 3.28 5.03
CA GLU A 114 29.69 2.26 4.47
C GLU A 114 30.77 2.87 3.57
N GLN A 115 30.38 3.85 2.74
CA GLN A 115 31.29 4.60 1.87
C GLN A 115 32.06 5.72 2.59
N LYS A 116 31.90 5.86 3.91
CA LYS A 116 32.57 6.88 4.74
C LYS A 116 32.31 8.33 4.26
N ILE A 117 31.11 8.58 3.73
CA ILE A 117 30.65 9.91 3.31
C ILE A 117 30.04 10.66 4.50
N ILE A 118 29.33 9.93 5.35
CA ILE A 118 28.74 10.46 6.59
C ILE A 118 29.16 9.59 7.77
N ARG A 119 29.06 10.13 8.97
CA ARG A 119 29.16 9.35 10.22
C ARG A 119 28.03 9.67 11.18
N GLU A 120 27.71 8.72 12.04
CA GLU A 120 26.79 8.92 13.16
C GLU A 120 27.57 9.52 14.35
N VAL A 121 27.06 10.61 14.90
CA VAL A 121 27.56 11.25 16.11
C VAL A 121 26.46 11.40 17.14
N THR A 122 26.83 11.37 18.42
CA THR A 122 25.90 11.60 19.51
C THR A 122 26.03 13.05 19.99
N VAL A 123 24.94 13.82 19.86
CA VAL A 123 24.87 15.20 20.35
C VAL A 123 23.82 15.25 21.46
N GLY A 124 24.27 15.42 22.70
CA GLY A 124 23.41 15.30 23.87
C GLY A 124 22.82 13.88 23.99
N ARG A 125 21.49 13.77 23.91
CA ARG A 125 20.76 12.48 23.94
C ARG A 125 20.33 11.97 22.56
N SER A 126 20.71 12.65 21.48
CA SER A 126 20.22 12.34 20.13
C SER A 126 21.34 11.91 19.19
N LYS A 127 21.07 10.89 18.39
CA LYS A 127 21.93 10.45 17.28
C LYS A 127 21.70 11.36 16.07
N LYS A 128 22.78 11.90 15.53
CA LYS A 128 22.79 12.79 14.36
C LYS A 128 23.78 12.29 13.32
N PHE A 129 23.57 12.68 12.07
CA PHE A 129 24.46 12.39 10.96
C PHE A 129 25.20 13.65 10.55
N GLU A 130 26.50 13.53 10.40
CA GLU A 130 27.36 14.61 9.93
C GLU A 130 28.15 14.18 8.68
N TYR A 131 28.37 15.13 7.79
CA TYR A 131 29.22 14.95 6.62
C TYR A 131 30.70 14.89 7.01
N ILE A 132 31.46 13.96 6.43
CA ILE A 132 32.90 13.86 6.66
C ILE A 132 33.64 14.80 5.70
N THR A 133 34.43 15.73 6.24
CA THR A 133 35.27 16.63 5.43
C THR A 133 36.25 15.84 4.58
N GLY A 134 36.30 16.12 3.27
CA GLY A 134 37.13 15.37 2.32
C GLY A 134 36.59 13.98 1.95
N ALA A 135 35.33 13.67 2.27
CA ALA A 135 34.69 12.42 1.90
C ALA A 135 34.79 12.12 0.38
N PRO A 136 34.83 10.83 0.00
CA PRO A 136 34.78 10.42 -1.39
C PRO A 136 33.44 10.80 -2.04
N GLN A 137 33.41 10.80 -3.38
CA GLN A 137 32.15 10.88 -4.11
C GLN A 137 31.34 9.58 -3.94
N LEU A 138 30.01 9.69 -4.03
CA LEU A 138 29.12 8.53 -3.99
C LEU A 138 29.47 7.57 -5.13
N ASN A 139 29.81 6.33 -4.77
CA ASN A 139 30.02 5.24 -5.71
C ASN A 139 28.71 4.47 -5.91
N THR A 140 28.21 4.44 -7.15
CA THR A 140 26.95 3.78 -7.53
C THR A 140 27.16 2.46 -8.24
N LYS A 141 28.40 2.06 -8.54
CA LYS A 141 28.72 0.86 -9.32
C LYS A 141 28.09 -0.41 -8.71
N ALA A 142 28.24 -0.60 -7.40
CA ALA A 142 27.65 -1.74 -6.69
C ALA A 142 26.11 -1.73 -6.74
N PHE A 143 25.47 -0.57 -6.86
CA PHE A 143 24.02 -0.46 -6.97
C PHE A 143 23.53 -0.94 -8.34
N GLU A 144 24.24 -0.52 -9.39
CA GLU A 144 23.98 -0.90 -10.77
C GLU A 144 24.25 -2.39 -11.00
N GLU A 145 25.36 -2.92 -10.47
CA GLU A 145 25.70 -4.34 -10.52
C GLU A 145 24.63 -5.20 -9.84
N LEU A 146 24.17 -4.78 -8.65
CA LEU A 146 23.09 -5.48 -7.95
C LEU A 146 21.77 -5.43 -8.74
N ARG A 147 21.42 -4.27 -9.29
CA ARG A 147 20.21 -4.13 -10.13
C ARG A 147 20.29 -5.05 -11.34
N ALA A 148 21.41 -5.01 -12.08
CA ALA A 148 21.63 -5.86 -13.23
C ALA A 148 21.57 -7.36 -12.87
N SER A 149 22.09 -7.75 -11.70
CA SER A 149 21.97 -9.13 -11.22
C SER A 149 20.53 -9.54 -11.00
N LYS A 150 19.73 -8.71 -10.31
CA LYS A 150 18.31 -9.00 -10.08
C LYS A 150 17.49 -9.00 -11.37
N THR A 151 17.80 -8.12 -12.31
CA THR A 151 17.18 -8.13 -13.64
C THR A 151 17.44 -9.44 -14.37
N ARG A 152 18.68 -9.92 -14.39
CA ARG A 152 19.02 -11.23 -14.98
C ARG A 152 18.28 -12.38 -14.29
N ASP A 153 18.19 -12.35 -12.96
CA ASP A 153 17.45 -13.37 -12.21
C ASP A 153 15.96 -13.42 -12.59
N LEU A 154 15.33 -12.25 -12.77
CA LEU A 154 13.95 -12.13 -13.21
C LEU A 154 13.79 -12.61 -14.67
N GLU A 155 14.69 -12.21 -15.57
CA GLU A 155 14.69 -12.68 -16.96
C GLU A 155 14.74 -14.20 -17.02
N LYS A 156 15.57 -14.84 -16.20
CA LYS A 156 15.63 -16.31 -16.10
C LYS A 156 14.38 -16.94 -15.52
N MET A 157 13.65 -16.24 -14.67
CA MET A 157 12.34 -16.70 -14.21
C MET A 157 11.27 -16.58 -15.30
N ILE A 158 11.30 -15.51 -16.10
CA ILE A 158 10.39 -15.34 -17.25
C ILE A 158 10.68 -16.43 -18.29
N GLU A 159 11.95 -16.68 -18.62
CA GLU A 159 12.37 -17.79 -19.49
C GLU A 159 11.82 -19.14 -18.99
N TYR A 160 11.85 -19.41 -17.68
CA TYR A 160 11.26 -20.62 -17.09
C TYR A 160 9.74 -20.71 -17.34
N VAL A 161 9.02 -19.60 -17.18
CA VAL A 161 7.56 -19.58 -17.34
C VAL A 161 7.15 -19.72 -18.81
N GLU A 162 7.92 -19.15 -19.71
CA GLU A 162 7.65 -19.17 -21.16
C GLU A 162 8.23 -20.39 -21.87
N THR A 163 9.06 -21.18 -21.19
CA THR A 163 9.70 -22.35 -21.83
C THR A 163 8.68 -23.36 -22.36
N THR A 164 9.03 -23.98 -23.48
CA THR A 164 8.34 -25.14 -24.07
C THR A 164 9.00 -26.46 -23.68
N GLN A 165 10.17 -26.42 -23.03
CA GLN A 165 10.86 -27.59 -22.53
C GLN A 165 10.18 -28.14 -21.27
N SER A 166 10.61 -29.31 -20.79
CA SER A 166 10.18 -29.76 -19.47
C SER A 166 10.54 -28.74 -18.39
N ARG A 167 9.57 -28.38 -17.55
CA ARG A 167 9.76 -27.42 -16.45
C ARG A 167 10.88 -27.86 -15.52
N MET A 168 10.88 -29.14 -15.13
CA MET A 168 11.89 -29.66 -14.21
C MET A 168 13.26 -29.73 -14.87
N LYS A 169 13.32 -30.07 -16.17
CA LYS A 169 14.58 -30.03 -16.93
C LYS A 169 15.21 -28.64 -16.90
N TYR A 170 14.42 -27.60 -17.18
CA TYR A 170 14.92 -26.22 -17.13
C TYR A 170 15.52 -25.88 -15.77
N LEU A 171 14.84 -26.25 -14.67
CA LEU A 171 15.33 -25.97 -13.31
C LEU A 171 16.62 -26.75 -12.99
N CYS A 172 16.69 -28.03 -13.36
CA CYS A 172 17.90 -28.84 -13.22
C CYS A 172 19.08 -28.24 -14.00
N ASP A 173 18.88 -27.92 -15.28
CA ASP A 173 19.90 -27.30 -16.13
C ASP A 173 20.37 -25.96 -15.54
N TYR A 174 19.45 -25.12 -15.07
CA TYR A 174 19.75 -23.85 -14.42
C TYR A 174 20.59 -24.02 -13.14
N LEU A 175 20.34 -25.08 -12.37
CA LEU A 175 21.08 -25.40 -11.14
C LEU A 175 22.40 -26.15 -11.40
N GLY A 176 22.74 -26.43 -12.67
CA GLY A 176 23.95 -27.15 -13.04
C GLY A 176 23.87 -28.67 -12.84
N ASP A 177 22.67 -29.23 -12.75
CA ASP A 177 22.46 -30.67 -12.68
C ASP A 177 22.61 -31.31 -14.07
N SER A 178 23.51 -32.29 -14.18
CA SER A 178 23.81 -33.03 -15.42
C SER A 178 23.24 -34.45 -15.42
N SER A 179 22.38 -34.79 -14.45
CA SER A 179 21.79 -36.11 -14.32
C SER A 179 20.81 -36.43 -15.45
N THR A 180 20.79 -37.71 -15.83
CA THR A 180 19.92 -38.25 -16.88
C THR A 180 18.60 -38.75 -16.28
N HIS A 181 17.65 -37.84 -16.07
CA HIS A 181 16.30 -38.16 -15.63
C HIS A 181 15.26 -38.03 -16.76
N SER A 182 14.19 -38.80 -16.66
CA SER A 182 13.01 -38.66 -17.53
C SER A 182 12.08 -37.59 -16.97
N TYR A 183 12.06 -36.40 -17.59
CA TYR A 183 11.34 -35.23 -17.06
C TYR A 183 9.89 -35.12 -17.56
N ASN A 184 9.05 -36.13 -17.26
CA ASN A 184 7.69 -36.28 -17.80
C ASN A 184 6.55 -35.78 -16.89
N ASN A 185 6.87 -34.98 -15.87
CA ASN A 185 5.96 -34.63 -14.77
C ASN A 185 5.48 -33.17 -14.80
N CYS A 186 5.34 -32.56 -15.98
CA CYS A 186 4.89 -31.17 -16.08
C CYS A 186 3.90 -30.93 -17.23
N ASP A 187 3.36 -29.71 -17.28
CA ASP A 187 2.40 -29.24 -18.28
C ASP A 187 2.95 -29.26 -19.72
N ASN A 188 4.28 -29.28 -19.89
CA ASN A 188 4.93 -29.34 -21.20
C ASN A 188 5.29 -30.77 -21.67
N THR A 189 5.21 -31.79 -20.81
CA THR A 189 5.69 -33.15 -21.13
C THR A 189 4.64 -34.26 -20.98
N GLY A 190 3.40 -33.91 -20.65
CA GLY A 190 2.29 -34.87 -20.65
C GLY A 190 1.16 -34.55 -19.68
N LEU A 191 1.37 -33.65 -18.72
CA LEU A 191 0.28 -33.19 -17.85
C LEU A 191 -0.59 -32.17 -18.59
N LYS A 192 -1.91 -32.22 -18.33
CA LYS A 192 -2.85 -31.25 -18.90
C LYS A 192 -2.52 -29.85 -18.38
N LYS A 193 -2.21 -28.92 -19.29
CA LYS A 193 -2.11 -27.50 -18.96
C LYS A 193 -3.46 -26.99 -18.46
N ILE A 194 -3.48 -26.42 -17.26
CA ILE A 194 -4.68 -25.82 -16.68
C ILE A 194 -4.81 -24.42 -17.24
N ILE A 195 -5.80 -24.21 -18.11
CA ILE A 195 -6.17 -22.90 -18.61
C ILE A 195 -7.42 -22.47 -17.85
N VAL A 196 -7.31 -21.39 -17.07
CA VAL A 196 -8.46 -20.80 -16.36
C VAL A 196 -9.08 -19.76 -17.28
N SER A 197 -10.27 -20.05 -17.81
CA SER A 197 -11.12 -19.04 -18.44
C SER A 197 -12.06 -18.44 -17.40
N VAL A 198 -12.12 -17.11 -17.36
CA VAL A 198 -13.12 -16.42 -16.54
C VAL A 198 -14.47 -16.58 -17.24
N ASN A 199 -15.42 -17.24 -16.59
CA ASN A 199 -16.80 -17.35 -17.06
C ASN A 199 -17.69 -16.27 -16.42
N ASP A 200 -18.95 -16.19 -16.83
CA ASP A 200 -19.89 -15.20 -16.30
C ASP A 200 -20.13 -15.37 -14.79
N GLU A 201 -20.16 -16.61 -14.30
CA GLU A 201 -20.30 -16.90 -12.87
C GLU A 201 -19.12 -16.34 -12.05
N TRP A 202 -17.88 -16.53 -12.50
CA TRP A 202 -16.69 -15.98 -11.86
C TRP A 202 -16.65 -14.46 -11.95
N SER A 203 -17.09 -13.91 -13.08
CA SER A 203 -17.20 -12.46 -13.26
C SER A 203 -18.20 -11.86 -12.26
N GLN A 204 -19.35 -12.52 -12.09
CA GLN A 204 -20.36 -12.13 -11.10
C GLN A 204 -19.82 -12.25 -9.67
N LYS A 205 -19.20 -13.38 -9.30
CA LYS A 205 -18.57 -13.56 -7.98
C LYS A 205 -17.51 -12.50 -7.69
N LEU A 206 -16.71 -12.13 -8.68
CA LEU A 206 -15.70 -11.08 -8.56
C LEU A 206 -16.35 -9.71 -8.36
N GLN A 207 -17.44 -9.42 -9.09
CA GLN A 207 -18.22 -8.20 -8.90
C GLN A 207 -18.83 -8.15 -7.51
N GLU A 208 -19.48 -9.22 -7.05
CA GLU A 208 -20.05 -9.35 -5.71
C GLU A 208 -18.98 -9.13 -4.63
N PHE A 209 -17.82 -9.80 -4.76
CA PHE A 209 -16.70 -9.59 -3.85
C PHE A 209 -16.26 -8.12 -3.79
N ARG A 210 -16.13 -7.45 -4.94
CA ARG A 210 -15.74 -6.03 -5.02
C ARG A 210 -16.79 -5.09 -4.44
N GLU A 211 -18.06 -5.47 -4.54
CA GLU A 211 -19.18 -4.67 -4.01
C GLU A 211 -19.48 -4.92 -2.53
N ASP A 212 -19.03 -6.04 -1.96
CA ASP A 212 -19.30 -6.43 -0.57
C ASP A 212 -18.06 -6.46 0.33
N TYR A 213 -16.85 -6.37 -0.23
CA TYR A 213 -15.62 -6.24 0.54
C TYR A 213 -15.28 -4.77 0.80
N PHE A 214 -15.52 -4.32 2.02
CA PHE A 214 -15.27 -2.94 2.43
C PHE A 214 -14.00 -2.82 3.28
N PRO A 215 -12.96 -2.11 2.80
CA PRO A 215 -11.73 -1.94 3.56
C PRO A 215 -11.97 -1.18 4.87
N VAL A 216 -11.48 -1.73 5.98
CA VAL A 216 -11.43 -1.00 7.26
C VAL A 216 -10.49 0.21 7.13
N LEU A 217 -10.72 1.30 7.85
CA LEU A 217 -9.75 2.40 7.97
C LEU A 217 -9.16 2.38 9.38
N GLU A 218 -7.88 2.03 9.50
CA GLU A 218 -7.18 1.95 10.78
C GLU A 218 -6.70 3.34 11.21
N VAL A 219 -7.59 4.07 11.88
CA VAL A 219 -7.38 5.46 12.27
C VAL A 219 -7.50 5.71 13.76
N GLU A 220 -7.94 4.71 14.52
CA GLU A 220 -8.10 4.83 15.96
C GLU A 220 -6.79 5.27 16.63
N THR A 221 -6.87 6.31 17.44
CA THR A 221 -5.73 6.89 18.14
C THR A 221 -6.06 7.09 19.62
N ARG A 222 -5.11 6.67 20.48
CA ARG A 222 -5.24 6.79 21.93
C ARG A 222 -5.48 8.25 22.34
N GLY A 223 -6.45 8.47 23.22
CA GLY A 223 -6.81 9.80 23.71
C GLY A 223 -7.73 10.58 22.78
N THR A 224 -8.30 9.93 21.76
CA THR A 224 -9.35 10.51 20.91
C THR A 224 -10.57 9.59 20.90
N ASN A 225 -11.73 10.12 20.53
CA ASN A 225 -12.96 9.37 20.33
C ASN A 225 -13.15 8.94 18.87
N LEU A 226 -12.06 8.90 18.10
CA LEU A 226 -12.02 8.45 16.71
C LEU A 226 -11.95 6.93 16.66
N ILE A 227 -12.95 6.31 16.04
CA ILE A 227 -13.00 4.85 15.84
C ILE A 227 -12.53 4.47 14.44
N ASN A 228 -12.22 3.18 14.25
CA ASN A 228 -11.88 2.68 12.93
C ASN A 228 -13.02 2.89 11.92
N GLY A 229 -12.63 3.41 10.76
CA GLY A 229 -13.52 3.78 9.67
C GLY A 229 -13.85 2.63 8.72
N VAL A 230 -14.56 2.94 7.65
CA VAL A 230 -14.74 2.04 6.49
C VAL A 230 -14.67 2.80 5.17
N ALA A 231 -14.08 2.18 4.15
CA ALA A 231 -14.13 2.62 2.77
C ALA A 231 -15.13 1.81 1.94
N ALA A 232 -15.74 2.45 0.95
CA ALA A 232 -16.66 1.77 0.03
C ALA A 232 -15.92 0.83 -0.95
N SER A 233 -14.65 1.10 -1.26
CA SER A 233 -13.81 0.27 -2.11
C SER A 233 -12.33 0.61 -1.89
N TYR A 234 -11.43 -0.23 -2.42
CA TYR A 234 -10.08 0.24 -2.74
C TYR A 234 -10.08 1.14 -3.97
N TYR A 235 -9.19 2.12 -4.02
CA TYR A 235 -9.06 3.07 -5.13
C TYR A 235 -8.73 2.36 -6.46
N GLY A 236 -7.86 1.34 -6.44
CA GLY A 236 -7.36 0.67 -7.65
C GLY A 236 -8.09 -0.60 -8.08
N VAL A 237 -9.14 -1.05 -7.37
CA VAL A 237 -9.71 -2.40 -7.56
C VAL A 237 -11.06 -2.40 -8.31
N SER A 238 -11.48 -1.25 -8.87
CA SER A 238 -12.76 -1.10 -9.58
C SER A 238 -12.80 0.19 -10.41
N ASN A 239 -13.96 0.48 -11.03
CA ASN A 239 -14.25 1.77 -11.66
C ASN A 239 -14.35 2.94 -10.65
N VAL A 240 -14.26 2.69 -9.34
CA VAL A 240 -14.35 3.72 -8.29
C VAL A 240 -13.22 4.75 -8.41
N GLY A 241 -11.97 4.31 -8.54
CA GLY A 241 -10.82 5.21 -8.67
C GLY A 241 -10.92 6.09 -9.92
N SER A 242 -11.27 5.50 -11.06
CA SER A 242 -11.46 6.23 -12.32
C SER A 242 -12.61 7.23 -12.24
N ALA A 243 -13.72 6.90 -11.59
CA ALA A 243 -14.83 7.82 -11.38
C ALA A 243 -14.43 9.01 -10.48
N LEU A 244 -13.72 8.74 -9.38
CA LEU A 244 -13.19 9.78 -8.50
C LEU A 244 -12.20 10.70 -9.24
N HIS A 245 -11.30 10.12 -10.05
CA HIS A 245 -10.33 10.86 -10.84
C HIS A 245 -11.02 11.80 -11.82
N ARG A 246 -11.99 11.29 -12.59
CA ARG A 246 -12.74 12.06 -13.57
C ARG A 246 -13.46 13.26 -12.96
N SER A 247 -14.16 13.06 -11.84
CA SER A 247 -14.85 14.15 -11.14
C SER A 247 -13.86 15.21 -10.60
N LYS A 248 -12.70 14.79 -10.06
CA LYS A 248 -11.75 15.69 -9.42
C LYS A 248 -10.82 16.46 -10.39
N TYR A 249 -10.45 15.82 -11.50
CA TYR A 249 -9.32 16.29 -12.32
C TYR A 249 -9.67 16.47 -13.80
N GLU A 250 -10.81 15.94 -14.27
CA GLU A 250 -11.22 15.99 -15.68
C GLU A 250 -12.51 16.81 -15.87
N ASN A 251 -12.89 17.64 -14.90
CA ASN A 251 -14.15 18.41 -14.90
C ASN A 251 -15.40 17.54 -15.12
N GLY A 252 -15.38 16.29 -14.66
CA GLY A 252 -16.45 15.32 -14.87
C GLY A 252 -17.74 15.54 -14.08
N GLY A 253 -17.90 16.70 -13.43
CA GLY A 253 -19.03 17.01 -12.55
C GLY A 253 -18.99 16.28 -11.21
N ASP A 254 -20.14 16.24 -10.53
CA ASP A 254 -20.31 15.60 -9.21
C ASP A 254 -20.02 14.10 -9.22
N PHE A 255 -19.79 13.53 -8.03
CA PHE A 255 -19.61 12.10 -7.88
C PHE A 255 -20.85 11.32 -8.34
N PRO A 256 -20.69 10.29 -9.19
CA PRO A 256 -21.80 9.54 -9.76
C PRO A 256 -22.55 8.70 -8.72
N ASP A 257 -23.84 8.47 -8.95
CA ASP A 257 -24.76 7.86 -7.97
C ASP A 257 -24.43 6.40 -7.62
N PHE A 258 -23.68 5.69 -8.46
CA PHE A 258 -23.21 4.35 -8.08
C PHE A 258 -22.27 4.38 -6.87
N LEU A 259 -21.48 5.46 -6.68
CA LEU A 259 -20.64 5.65 -5.50
C LEU A 259 -21.49 5.86 -4.24
N LEU A 260 -22.62 6.54 -4.36
CA LEU A 260 -23.58 6.69 -3.27
C LEU A 260 -24.16 5.33 -2.87
N ARG A 261 -24.56 4.49 -3.84
CA ARG A 261 -25.03 3.13 -3.54
C ARG A 261 -23.97 2.30 -2.82
N LEU A 262 -22.72 2.37 -3.27
CA LEU A 262 -21.61 1.63 -2.70
C LEU A 262 -21.28 2.09 -1.27
N ILE A 263 -21.20 3.40 -1.02
CA ILE A 263 -20.90 3.92 0.32
C ILE A 263 -22.02 3.60 1.33
N LEU A 264 -23.28 3.57 0.88
CA LEU A 264 -24.41 3.17 1.72
C LEU A 264 -24.39 1.68 2.05
N LYS A 265 -23.96 0.80 1.13
CA LYS A 265 -23.71 -0.62 1.43
C LYS A 265 -22.61 -0.74 2.50
N ALA A 266 -21.51 -0.01 2.34
CA ALA A 266 -20.40 0.00 3.30
C ALA A 266 -20.83 0.49 4.69
N PHE A 267 -21.60 1.58 4.74
CA PHE A 267 -22.22 2.10 5.95
C PHE A 267 -23.11 1.05 6.62
N ARG A 268 -24.04 0.42 5.89
CA ARG A 268 -24.95 -0.58 6.48
C ARG A 268 -24.20 -1.78 7.05
N LYS A 269 -23.17 -2.27 6.34
CA LYS A 269 -22.39 -3.43 6.79
C LYS A 269 -21.56 -3.13 8.03
N LYS A 270 -20.97 -1.92 8.12
CA LYS A 270 -20.08 -1.55 9.23
C LYS A 270 -20.82 -0.92 10.42
N TYR A 271 -21.79 -0.05 10.13
CA TYR A 271 -22.44 0.87 11.07
C TYR A 271 -23.97 0.73 11.08
N GLY A 272 -24.56 -0.29 10.46
CA GLY A 272 -26.02 -0.39 10.31
C GLY A 272 -26.82 -0.42 11.61
N GLN A 273 -26.18 -0.72 12.75
CA GLN A 273 -26.78 -0.70 14.08
C GLN A 273 -26.47 0.58 14.88
N GLU A 274 -25.65 1.47 14.33
CA GLU A 274 -25.22 2.71 14.96
C GLU A 274 -26.12 3.87 14.54
N LYS A 275 -26.36 4.81 15.45
CA LYS A 275 -27.00 6.10 15.16
C LYS A 275 -25.97 7.21 15.26
N PHE A 276 -26.02 8.15 14.32
CA PHE A 276 -25.18 9.34 14.32
C PHE A 276 -26.06 10.58 14.43
N ASP A 277 -25.61 11.53 15.25
CA ASP A 277 -26.33 12.77 15.52
C ASP A 277 -25.97 13.87 14.50
N LEU A 278 -24.83 13.73 13.83
CA LEU A 278 -24.30 14.72 12.91
C LEU A 278 -23.42 14.09 11.82
N ILE A 279 -23.60 14.54 10.58
CA ILE A 279 -22.67 14.33 9.48
C ILE A 279 -21.79 15.57 9.34
N LEU A 280 -20.48 15.33 9.33
CA LEU A 280 -19.47 16.30 8.90
C LEU A 280 -18.76 15.74 7.66
N TYR A 281 -18.14 16.61 6.89
CA TYR A 281 -17.32 16.21 5.75
C TYR A 281 -15.99 16.95 5.74
N VAL A 282 -14.97 16.31 5.17
CA VAL A 282 -13.63 16.89 5.11
C VAL A 282 -13.64 18.10 4.17
N PRO A 283 -13.22 19.29 4.64
CA PRO A 283 -13.18 20.48 3.80
C PRO A 283 -12.18 20.33 2.64
N PRO A 284 -12.50 20.84 1.45
CA PRO A 284 -11.67 20.64 0.27
C PRO A 284 -10.30 21.32 0.41
N THR A 285 -9.29 20.79 -0.28
CA THR A 285 -8.02 21.52 -0.52
C THR A 285 -8.01 22.20 -1.89
N LYS A 286 -8.51 21.50 -2.91
CA LYS A 286 -8.62 22.00 -4.29
C LYS A 286 -9.90 21.55 -4.99
N SER A 287 -10.48 20.42 -4.59
CA SER A 287 -11.55 19.67 -5.27
C SER A 287 -12.92 20.38 -5.33
N GLY A 288 -13.02 21.67 -5.03
CA GLY A 288 -14.29 22.38 -4.92
C GLY A 288 -15.27 21.72 -3.93
N GLU A 289 -16.55 21.72 -4.29
CA GLU A 289 -17.64 21.29 -3.40
C GLU A 289 -17.99 19.78 -3.51
N LEU A 290 -17.19 18.97 -4.24
CA LEU A 290 -17.52 17.56 -4.54
C LEU A 290 -17.86 16.72 -3.30
N VAL A 291 -16.99 16.78 -2.27
CA VAL A 291 -17.20 16.03 -1.02
C VAL A 291 -18.43 16.55 -0.26
N LYS A 292 -18.67 17.86 -0.30
CA LYS A 292 -19.87 18.47 0.29
C LYS A 292 -21.13 17.97 -0.40
N ASN A 293 -21.20 18.06 -1.72
CA ASN A 293 -22.35 17.64 -2.51
C ASN A 293 -22.66 16.16 -2.27
N PHE A 294 -21.62 15.33 -2.19
CA PHE A 294 -21.75 13.92 -1.87
C PHE A 294 -22.23 13.65 -0.43
N ALA A 295 -21.69 14.36 0.56
CA ALA A 295 -22.14 14.26 1.95
C ALA A 295 -23.61 14.69 2.11
N VAL A 296 -24.06 15.70 1.36
CA VAL A 296 -25.48 16.10 1.32
C VAL A 296 -26.35 14.96 0.79
N LYS A 297 -25.96 14.31 -0.32
CA LYS A 297 -26.69 13.12 -0.83
C LYS A 297 -26.75 12.00 0.21
N VAL A 298 -25.65 11.72 0.92
CA VAL A 298 -25.61 10.71 2.00
C VAL A 298 -26.56 11.08 3.15
N SER A 299 -26.54 12.34 3.60
CA SER A 299 -27.43 12.87 4.64
C SER A 299 -28.91 12.72 4.27
N GLN A 300 -29.28 13.02 3.02
CA GLN A 300 -30.65 12.89 2.55
C GLN A 300 -31.17 11.45 2.59
N VAL A 301 -30.30 10.46 2.35
CA VAL A 301 -30.67 9.03 2.39
C VAL A 301 -30.66 8.48 3.82
N LEU A 302 -29.65 8.81 4.63
CA LEU A 302 -29.53 8.33 6.01
C LEU A 302 -30.42 9.08 7.00
N LYS A 303 -30.94 10.25 6.63
CA LYS A 303 -31.74 11.15 7.47
C LYS A 303 -31.00 11.64 8.73
N PHE A 304 -29.67 11.72 8.66
CA PHE A 304 -28.86 12.34 9.71
C PHE A 304 -28.63 13.83 9.38
N PRO A 305 -28.73 14.74 10.37
CA PRO A 305 -28.41 16.15 10.18
C PRO A 305 -26.99 16.34 9.64
N ILE A 306 -26.78 17.29 8.74
CA ILE A 306 -25.46 17.64 8.20
C ILE A 306 -25.08 19.05 8.65
N SER A 307 -23.82 19.24 9.03
CA SER A 307 -23.25 20.57 9.27
C SER A 307 -22.21 20.92 8.21
N HIS A 308 -22.20 22.21 7.84
CA HIS A 308 -21.24 22.83 6.92
C HIS A 308 -20.20 23.69 7.65
N ASN A 309 -20.14 23.59 8.98
CA ASN A 309 -19.33 24.48 9.81
C ASN A 309 -17.89 24.00 10.04
N LEU A 310 -17.58 22.74 9.71
CA LEU A 310 -16.19 22.27 9.66
C LEU A 310 -15.48 22.93 8.47
N VAL A 311 -14.45 23.71 8.74
CA VAL A 311 -13.71 24.49 7.76
C VAL A 311 -12.20 24.35 7.97
N LYS A 312 -11.44 24.68 6.93
CA LYS A 312 -10.00 24.90 7.07
C LYS A 312 -9.74 26.34 7.47
N GLN A 313 -9.04 26.54 8.58
CA GLN A 313 -8.63 27.86 9.05
C GLN A 313 -7.31 28.33 8.43
N ARG A 314 -6.58 27.43 7.78
CA ARG A 314 -5.38 27.75 6.99
C ARG A 314 -5.29 26.89 5.73
N THR A 315 -4.56 27.39 4.75
CA THR A 315 -4.24 26.64 3.54
C THR A 315 -3.38 25.42 3.88
N THR A 316 -3.68 24.30 3.24
CA THR A 316 -2.92 23.04 3.32
C THR A 316 -2.58 22.60 1.90
N SER A 317 -1.52 21.81 1.73
CA SER A 317 -1.22 21.18 0.44
C SER A 317 -1.93 19.83 0.31
N GLU A 318 -2.06 19.33 -0.93
CA GLU A 318 -2.57 17.97 -1.16
C GLU A 318 -1.63 16.93 -0.52
N GLN A 319 -2.22 15.95 0.16
CA GLN A 319 -1.46 14.96 0.95
C GLN A 319 -0.51 14.11 0.11
N LYS A 320 -0.81 13.90 -1.19
CA LYS A 320 0.01 13.14 -2.13
C LYS A 320 1.39 13.76 -2.41
N VAL A 321 1.61 15.04 -2.09
CA VAL A 321 2.90 15.72 -2.28
C VAL A 321 3.93 15.30 -1.22
N PHE A 322 3.47 14.78 -0.09
CA PHE A 322 4.33 14.37 1.02
C PHE A 322 4.55 12.86 1.01
N GLU A 323 5.80 12.45 1.04
CA GLU A 323 6.20 11.03 0.98
C GLU A 323 6.29 10.38 2.38
N ASN A 324 6.18 11.17 3.46
CA ASN A 324 6.28 10.64 4.82
C ASN A 324 5.20 11.17 5.77
N GLY A 325 4.89 10.35 6.77
CA GLY A 325 3.84 10.63 7.76
C GLY A 325 4.08 11.89 8.61
N TYR A 326 5.34 12.28 8.84
CA TYR A 326 5.64 13.50 9.60
C TYR A 326 5.19 14.74 8.85
N LEU A 327 5.57 14.87 7.57
CA LEU A 327 5.15 15.99 6.73
C LEU A 327 3.64 15.98 6.46
N LYS A 328 3.05 14.79 6.24
CA LYS A 328 1.59 14.63 6.09
C LYS A 328 0.84 15.15 7.32
N SER A 329 1.34 14.84 8.53
CA SER A 329 0.76 15.29 9.81
C SER A 329 0.99 16.79 10.04
N ASP A 330 2.21 17.27 9.85
CA ASP A 330 2.55 18.70 9.99
C ASP A 330 1.72 19.57 9.03
N ASN A 331 1.48 19.10 7.81
CA ASN A 331 0.67 19.80 6.80
C ASN A 331 -0.75 20.09 7.29
N VAL A 332 -1.37 19.18 8.05
CA VAL A 332 -2.76 19.32 8.53
C VAL A 332 -2.87 19.76 9.98
N LYS A 333 -1.78 19.71 10.76
CA LYS A 333 -1.77 20.06 12.18
C LYS A 333 -2.42 21.42 12.43
N ASP A 334 -3.43 21.44 13.28
CA ASP A 334 -4.21 22.62 13.66
C ASP A 334 -4.80 23.35 12.42
N ALA A 335 -5.11 22.63 11.34
CA ALA A 335 -5.64 23.23 10.11
C ALA A 335 -7.16 23.36 10.09
N PHE A 336 -7.87 22.70 11.01
CA PHE A 336 -9.32 22.61 11.01
C PHE A 336 -9.95 23.35 12.18
N LEU A 337 -11.14 23.90 11.92
CA LEU A 337 -11.96 24.63 12.88
C LEU A 337 -13.43 24.29 12.62
N ILE A 338 -14.25 24.21 13.67
CA ILE A 338 -15.71 24.23 13.54
C ILE A 338 -16.22 25.61 13.96
N ARG A 339 -17.02 26.24 13.10
CA ARG A 339 -17.55 27.60 13.36
C ARG A 339 -18.50 27.65 14.57
N THR A 340 -19.16 26.54 14.88
CA THR A 340 -20.14 26.44 15.98
C THR A 340 -19.80 25.25 16.88
N PRO A 341 -18.86 25.39 17.83
CA PRO A 341 -18.35 24.27 18.63
C PRO A 341 -19.41 23.46 19.40
N ASP A 342 -20.46 24.12 19.88
CA ASP A 342 -21.54 23.46 20.64
C ASP A 342 -22.33 22.45 19.80
N GLU A 343 -22.24 22.51 18.46
CA GLU A 343 -22.90 21.53 17.61
C GLU A 343 -22.25 20.15 17.66
N VAL A 344 -21.02 20.05 18.18
CA VAL A 344 -20.20 18.82 18.24
C VAL A 344 -20.28 18.15 19.61
N ARG A 345 -20.39 18.96 20.69
CA ARG A 345 -20.31 18.48 22.07
C ARG A 345 -21.41 17.45 22.34
N GLY A 346 -21.03 16.29 22.87
CA GLY A 346 -21.96 15.22 23.22
C GLY A 346 -22.53 14.44 22.03
N LYS A 347 -22.01 14.65 20.80
CA LYS A 347 -22.55 14.00 19.59
C LYS A 347 -21.69 12.87 19.05
N SER A 348 -22.35 11.88 18.45
CA SER A 348 -21.75 10.87 17.58
C SER A 348 -21.74 11.39 16.14
N ILE A 349 -20.56 11.42 15.53
CA ILE A 349 -20.29 12.07 14.25
C ILE A 349 -19.92 11.04 13.19
N LEU A 350 -20.60 11.09 12.05
CA LEU A 350 -20.19 10.40 10.83
C LEU A 350 -19.38 11.38 9.98
N LEU A 351 -18.09 11.11 9.80
CA LEU A 351 -17.16 11.96 9.05
C LEU A 351 -16.95 11.42 7.64
N ILE A 352 -17.38 12.19 6.63
CA ILE A 352 -17.31 11.79 5.22
C ILE A 352 -16.08 12.39 4.54
N ASP A 353 -15.35 11.55 3.79
CA ASP A 353 -14.25 11.99 2.90
C ASP A 353 -14.31 11.22 1.58
N ASP A 354 -13.58 11.69 0.56
CA ASP A 354 -13.51 11.00 -0.73
C ASP A 354 -12.46 9.89 -0.75
N ILE A 355 -11.21 10.18 -0.39
CA ILE A 355 -10.08 9.28 -0.50
C ILE A 355 -9.32 9.23 0.83
N PHE A 356 -9.25 8.03 1.39
CA PHE A 356 -8.36 7.71 2.50
C PHE A 356 -7.00 7.26 1.98
N ASP A 357 -5.97 8.02 2.33
CA ASP A 357 -4.56 7.66 2.12
C ASP A 357 -3.88 7.34 3.46
N SER A 358 -2.99 8.19 3.96
CA SER A 358 -2.31 7.99 5.26
C SER A 358 -3.21 8.12 6.49
N GLY A 359 -4.41 8.67 6.32
CA GLY A 359 -5.31 9.04 7.42
C GLY A 359 -4.92 10.29 8.21
N ALA A 360 -3.86 11.02 7.84
CA ALA A 360 -3.42 12.22 8.57
C ALA A 360 -4.53 13.26 8.74
N THR A 361 -5.27 13.58 7.67
CA THR A 361 -6.42 14.49 7.70
C THR A 361 -7.51 14.05 8.67
N ILE A 362 -7.92 12.77 8.58
CA ILE A 362 -8.98 12.21 9.42
C ILE A 362 -8.56 12.17 10.89
N LYS A 363 -7.31 11.76 11.17
CA LYS A 363 -6.76 11.73 12.53
C LYS A 363 -6.72 13.11 13.15
N GLU A 364 -6.36 14.13 12.38
CA GLU A 364 -6.29 15.50 12.85
C GLU A 364 -7.68 16.10 13.12
N ILE A 365 -8.64 15.89 12.22
CA ILE A 365 -10.05 16.26 12.46
C ILE A 365 -10.59 15.50 13.67
N GLY A 366 -10.31 14.21 13.78
CA GLY A 366 -10.76 13.36 14.90
C GLY A 366 -10.21 13.85 16.24
N ARG A 367 -8.92 14.22 16.30
CA ARG A 367 -8.29 14.84 17.48
C ARG A 367 -9.01 16.15 17.85
N TYR A 368 -9.21 17.03 16.87
CA TYR A 368 -9.85 18.33 17.09
C TYR A 368 -11.29 18.17 17.61
N LEU A 369 -12.11 17.33 16.97
CA LEU A 369 -13.50 17.09 17.38
C LEU A 369 -13.60 16.40 18.74
N SER A 370 -12.67 15.48 19.05
CA SER A 370 -12.61 14.86 20.38
C SER A 370 -12.36 15.89 21.48
N ASN A 371 -11.48 16.86 21.23
CA ASN A 371 -11.21 17.95 22.17
C ASN A 371 -12.41 18.88 22.39
N LEU A 372 -13.33 18.96 21.43
CA LEU A 372 -14.60 19.69 21.56
C LEU A 372 -15.69 18.89 22.29
N GLY A 373 -15.43 17.62 22.61
CA GLY A 373 -16.34 16.75 23.33
C GLY A 373 -17.25 15.89 22.45
N ALA A 374 -16.88 15.62 21.19
CA ALA A 374 -17.57 14.59 20.41
C ALA A 374 -17.49 13.23 21.12
N LEU A 375 -18.58 12.47 21.21
CA LEU A 375 -18.60 11.16 21.89
C LEU A 375 -17.99 10.03 21.04
N LYS A 376 -18.19 10.10 19.73
CA LYS A 376 -17.74 9.09 18.76
C LYS A 376 -17.53 9.77 17.42
N ILE A 377 -16.44 9.50 16.74
CA ILE A 377 -16.19 9.98 15.37
C ILE A 377 -15.91 8.76 14.50
N ALA A 378 -16.79 8.48 13.54
CA ALA A 378 -16.71 7.34 12.64
C ALA A 378 -16.45 7.82 11.21
N PRO A 379 -15.28 7.51 10.63
CA PRO A 379 -15.00 7.89 9.24
C PRO A 379 -15.65 6.95 8.24
N LEU A 380 -16.23 7.54 7.19
CA LEU A 380 -16.82 6.83 6.06
C LEU A 380 -16.30 7.46 4.76
N VAL A 381 -15.52 6.71 3.98
CA VAL A 381 -14.87 7.24 2.76
C VAL A 381 -15.26 6.49 1.50
N ILE A 382 -15.18 7.15 0.35
CA ILE A 382 -15.51 6.49 -0.93
C ILE A 382 -14.43 5.45 -1.28
N ALA A 383 -13.15 5.81 -1.19
CA ALA A 383 -12.06 4.93 -1.55
C ALA A 383 -10.90 4.93 -0.54
N ARG A 384 -10.31 3.76 -0.31
CA ARG A 384 -9.02 3.62 0.40
C ARG A 384 -7.90 3.33 -0.60
N THR A 385 -6.78 4.03 -0.53
CA THR A 385 -5.58 3.65 -1.27
C THR A 385 -5.00 2.36 -0.69
N VAL A 386 -4.50 1.47 -1.55
CA VAL A 386 -3.82 0.24 -1.11
C VAL A 386 -2.38 0.59 -0.73
N GLY A 387 -2.24 1.32 0.37
CA GLY A 387 -0.95 1.86 0.82
C GLY A 387 -0.48 3.02 -0.05
N GLY A 388 -0.17 4.16 0.58
CA GLY A 388 0.74 5.11 -0.05
C GLY A 388 2.00 4.36 -0.45
N ASP A 389 2.49 4.60 -1.67
CA ASP A 389 3.77 4.14 -2.22
C ASP A 389 3.72 3.12 -3.38
N LEU A 390 2.67 3.13 -4.20
CA LEU A 390 2.72 2.56 -5.56
C LEU A 390 1.96 3.47 -6.54
N VAL A 391 2.61 4.56 -6.94
CA VAL A 391 2.64 5.06 -8.33
C VAL A 391 4.09 5.41 -8.64
#